data_AF-A0A2E2IIC5-F1
#
_entry.id   AF-A0A2E2IIC5-F1
#
_cell.length_a   1.000
_cell.length_b   1.000
_cell.length_c   1.000
_cell.angle_alpha   90.00
_cell.angle_beta   90.00
_cell.angle_gamma   90.00
#
_symmetry.space_group_name_H-M   'P 1'
#
loop_
_entity.id
_entity.type
_entity.pdbx_description
1 polymer ?
#
loop_
_entity_poly.entity_id
_entity_poly.type
_entity_poly.pdbx_seq_one_letter_code
_entity_poly.pdbx_strand_id
1 'polypeptide(L)'
;MKFQLFSDLHLEMGDYFIPPESDADLIILAGDINTGLKGLQFAVKLIKRFDKDVIYVPGNHEFYRHDIRLLREEMRLFAKPYPRLHLLDNDEITLNGARFIGSTLWTDYALDGRFDKQKTMDFISFYLNDHRFIKYGDNRFTAQDALLLHQKAKLYLHEKLKEPFEGKTVVVTHHAPSLICHHPDFEMDQMAAAFISDCDDLLQYADVWCFGHTHANVDMHINGCRVMSNQKGYSCERMPHSFNPRLVIKI
;
A
#
# COMPACT_ATOMS: atom_id res chain seq x y z
N MET A 1 -4.45 -20.54 3.41
CA MET A 1 -3.30 -20.11 2.58
C MET A 1 -2.32 -19.35 3.48
N LYS A 2 -1.03 -19.24 3.13
CA LYS A 2 -0.03 -18.43 3.82
C LYS A 2 0.66 -17.43 2.88
N PHE A 3 1.00 -16.24 3.38
CA PHE A 3 1.82 -15.28 2.63
C PHE A 3 2.88 -14.59 3.50
N GLN A 4 3.97 -14.13 2.88
CA GLN A 4 4.86 -13.13 3.46
C GLN A 4 4.37 -11.73 3.07
N LEU A 5 4.48 -10.77 3.98
CA LEU A 5 4.09 -9.38 3.76
C LEU A 5 5.31 -8.47 3.93
N PHE A 6 5.55 -7.60 2.95
CA PHE A 6 6.59 -6.58 3.00
C PHE A 6 6.07 -5.27 2.42
N SER A 7 6.42 -4.15 3.03
CA SER A 7 6.21 -2.80 2.49
C SER A 7 7.29 -1.86 2.98
N ASP A 8 7.35 -0.67 2.38
CA ASP A 8 8.22 0.42 2.84
C ASP A 8 9.68 -0.04 2.94
N LEU A 9 10.11 -0.85 1.97
CA LEU A 9 11.46 -1.41 1.93
C LEU A 9 12.48 -0.34 1.57
N HIS A 10 12.03 0.69 0.84
CA HIS A 10 12.80 1.85 0.40
C HIS A 10 14.15 1.48 -0.23
N LEU A 11 14.15 0.51 -1.15
CA LEU A 11 15.38 0.01 -1.77
C LEU A 11 16.11 1.09 -2.60
N GLU A 12 15.45 2.20 -2.92
CA GLU A 12 16.05 3.41 -3.48
C GLU A 12 17.05 4.10 -2.55
N MET A 13 16.97 3.85 -1.23
CA MET A 13 17.89 4.42 -0.23
C MET A 13 19.25 3.70 -0.19
N GLY A 14 19.45 2.70 -1.05
CA GLY A 14 20.69 1.93 -1.13
C GLY A 14 20.69 0.68 -0.24
N ASP A 15 19.59 0.41 0.46
CA ASP A 15 19.44 -0.79 1.26
C ASP A 15 19.33 -2.04 0.39
N TYR A 16 19.95 -3.11 0.86
CA TYR A 16 19.82 -4.43 0.25
C TYR A 16 18.89 -5.30 1.08
N PHE A 17 17.92 -5.95 0.43
CA PHE A 17 17.01 -6.86 1.08
C PHE A 17 16.81 -8.13 0.26
N ILE A 18 16.91 -9.27 0.93
CA ILE A 18 16.44 -10.55 0.42
C ILE A 18 15.53 -11.14 1.51
N PRO A 19 14.25 -11.39 1.21
CA PRO A 19 13.40 -12.16 2.10
C PRO A 19 14.04 -13.51 2.46
N PRO A 20 13.97 -13.96 3.72
CA PRO A 20 14.30 -15.33 4.06
C PRO A 20 13.28 -16.28 3.40
N GLU A 21 13.76 -17.49 3.06
CA GLU A 21 12.89 -18.57 2.60
C GLU A 21 11.87 -18.95 3.68
N SER A 22 10.67 -19.33 3.25
CA SER A 22 9.53 -19.62 4.12
C SER A 22 8.60 -20.64 3.47
N ASP A 23 7.66 -21.16 4.25
CA ASP A 23 6.57 -22.02 3.79
C ASP A 23 5.34 -21.23 3.30
N ALA A 24 5.48 -19.92 3.04
CA ALA A 24 4.41 -19.12 2.47
C ALA A 24 4.10 -19.55 1.01
N ASP A 25 2.83 -19.48 0.62
CA ASP A 25 2.38 -19.80 -0.74
C ASP A 25 2.72 -18.66 -1.73
N LEU A 26 2.68 -17.40 -1.25
CA LEU A 26 2.95 -16.20 -2.04
C LEU A 26 3.63 -15.09 -1.23
N ILE A 27 4.07 -14.03 -1.91
CA ILE A 27 4.64 -12.82 -1.31
C ILE A 27 3.76 -11.62 -1.67
N ILE A 28 3.46 -10.76 -0.70
CA ILE A 28 2.78 -9.48 -0.90
C ILE A 28 3.79 -8.35 -0.70
N LEU A 29 3.85 -7.45 -1.68
CA LEU A 29 4.59 -6.19 -1.65
C LEU A 29 3.60 -5.02 -1.63
N ALA A 30 3.39 -4.41 -0.45
CA ALA A 30 2.34 -3.42 -0.19
C ALA A 30 2.85 -1.96 -0.27
N GLY A 31 3.56 -1.65 -1.36
CA GLY A 31 4.02 -0.30 -1.71
C GLY A 31 5.35 0.11 -1.09
N ASP A 32 5.91 1.19 -1.64
CA ASP A 32 7.19 1.79 -1.27
C ASP A 32 8.35 0.79 -1.27
N ILE A 33 8.39 -0.03 -2.32
CA ILE A 33 9.45 -1.03 -2.53
C ILE A 33 10.65 -0.37 -3.19
N ASN A 34 10.41 0.36 -4.27
CA ASN A 34 11.40 1.19 -4.96
C ASN A 34 10.73 2.16 -5.94
N THR A 35 11.43 3.22 -6.29
CA THR A 35 11.05 4.17 -7.36
C THR A 35 10.92 3.55 -8.75
N GLY A 36 9.92 4.00 -9.51
CA GLY A 36 9.68 3.61 -10.90
C GLY A 36 9.45 2.12 -11.08
N LEU A 37 10.02 1.54 -12.14
CA LEU A 37 9.89 0.10 -12.41
C LEU A 37 10.81 -0.78 -11.55
N LYS A 38 11.67 -0.21 -10.71
CA LYS A 38 12.67 -0.99 -9.95
C LYS A 38 12.04 -1.91 -8.92
N GLY A 39 10.89 -1.54 -8.35
CA GLY A 39 10.16 -2.39 -7.41
C GLY A 39 9.60 -3.64 -8.11
N LEU A 40 9.06 -3.50 -9.31
CA LEU A 40 8.62 -4.65 -10.11
C LEU A 40 9.79 -5.52 -10.58
N GLN A 41 10.93 -4.92 -10.91
CA GLN A 41 12.16 -5.68 -11.20
C GLN A 41 12.62 -6.50 -9.98
N PHE A 42 12.48 -5.94 -8.77
CA PHE A 42 12.72 -6.66 -7.54
C PHE A 42 11.72 -7.81 -7.35
N ALA A 43 10.43 -7.59 -7.59
CA ALA A 43 9.41 -8.64 -7.54
C ALA A 43 9.73 -9.80 -8.49
N VAL A 44 10.16 -9.53 -9.73
CA VAL A 44 10.61 -10.56 -10.68
C VAL A 44 11.80 -11.36 -10.15
N LYS A 45 12.74 -10.72 -9.43
CA LYS A 45 13.85 -11.43 -8.78
C LYS A 45 13.35 -12.35 -7.67
N LEU A 46 12.34 -11.94 -6.91
CA LEU A 46 11.71 -12.79 -5.88
C LEU A 46 11.03 -14.01 -6.51
N ILE A 47 10.27 -13.83 -7.59
CA ILE A 47 9.63 -14.92 -8.34
C ILE A 47 10.68 -15.94 -8.78
N LYS A 48 11.76 -15.48 -9.43
CA LYS A 48 12.84 -16.37 -9.90
C LYS A 48 13.55 -17.10 -8.77
N ARG A 49 13.66 -16.47 -7.60
CA ARG A 49 14.38 -17.03 -6.45
C ARG A 49 13.56 -18.06 -5.69
N PHE A 50 12.27 -17.82 -5.53
CA PHE A 50 11.41 -18.62 -4.63
C PHE A 50 10.36 -19.46 -5.36
N ASP A 51 10.16 -19.26 -6.65
CA ASP A 51 9.09 -19.87 -7.46
C ASP A 51 7.69 -19.67 -6.86
N LYS A 52 7.43 -18.45 -6.36
CA LYS A 52 6.16 -18.03 -5.74
C LYS A 52 5.50 -16.92 -6.53
N ASP A 53 4.18 -16.84 -6.43
CA ASP A 53 3.42 -15.67 -6.86
C ASP A 53 3.79 -14.44 -6.01
N VAL A 54 3.86 -13.28 -6.66
CA VAL A 54 4.09 -11.99 -6.02
C VAL A 54 2.95 -11.06 -6.35
N ILE A 55 2.21 -10.63 -5.32
CA ILE A 55 1.24 -9.55 -5.41
C ILE A 55 1.97 -8.24 -5.14
N TYR A 56 1.77 -7.26 -6.01
CA TYR A 56 2.43 -5.96 -5.93
C TYR A 56 1.37 -4.85 -5.95
N VAL A 57 1.35 -4.02 -4.91
CA VAL A 57 0.60 -2.76 -4.88
C VAL A 57 1.60 -1.62 -4.87
N PRO A 58 1.49 -0.60 -5.75
CA PRO A 58 2.35 0.57 -5.70
C PRO A 58 2.02 1.44 -4.48
N GLY A 59 3.07 1.99 -3.86
CA GLY A 59 2.98 3.11 -2.93
C GLY A 59 3.23 4.44 -3.63
N ASN A 60 3.44 5.50 -2.84
CA ASN A 60 3.72 6.83 -3.38
C ASN A 60 5.15 6.96 -3.91
N HIS A 61 6.13 6.25 -3.33
CA HIS A 61 7.53 6.31 -3.75
C HIS A 61 7.76 5.69 -5.13
N GLU A 62 6.97 4.72 -5.56
CA GLU A 62 7.01 4.23 -6.95
C GLU A 62 6.88 5.39 -7.94
N PHE A 63 6.04 6.39 -7.65
CA PHE A 63 5.76 7.51 -8.55
C PHE A 63 6.74 8.68 -8.44
N TYR A 64 7.70 8.65 -7.51
CA TYR A 64 8.64 9.75 -7.34
C TYR A 64 9.47 9.98 -8.60
N ARG A 65 9.49 11.24 -9.07
CA ARG A 65 10.15 11.72 -10.29
C ARG A 65 9.57 11.18 -11.61
N HIS A 66 8.39 10.57 -11.56
CA HIS A 66 7.68 10.07 -12.74
C HIS A 66 6.34 10.80 -12.93
N ASP A 67 5.78 10.73 -14.13
CA ASP A 67 4.36 11.02 -14.36
C ASP A 67 3.56 9.80 -13.89
N ILE A 68 2.66 10.00 -12.93
CA ILE A 68 1.88 8.91 -12.31
C ILE A 68 1.02 8.15 -13.32
N ARG A 69 0.50 8.82 -14.35
CA ARG A 69 -0.39 8.21 -15.35
C ARG A 69 0.43 7.36 -16.32
N LEU A 70 1.53 7.90 -16.81
CA LEU A 70 2.43 7.18 -17.72
C LEU A 70 3.07 5.98 -17.00
N LEU A 71 3.56 6.18 -15.76
CA LEU A 71 4.20 5.10 -15.02
C LEU A 71 3.22 3.96 -14.71
N ARG A 72 1.95 4.25 -14.39
CA ARG A 72 0.93 3.20 -14.22
C ARG A 72 0.80 2.30 -15.45
N GLU A 73 0.76 2.89 -16.65
CA GLU A 73 0.71 2.12 -17.89
C GLU A 73 2.02 1.34 -18.14
N GLU A 74 3.17 1.96 -17.87
CA GLU A 74 4.48 1.28 -17.97
C GLU A 74 4.59 0.10 -17.00
N MET A 75 4.08 0.23 -15.77
CA MET A 75 4.06 -0.83 -14.77
C MET A 75 3.19 -2.01 -15.22
N ARG A 76 2.00 -1.74 -15.79
CA ARG A 76 1.13 -2.78 -16.36
C ARG A 76 1.80 -3.51 -17.54
N LEU A 77 2.41 -2.75 -18.45
CA LEU A 77 3.15 -3.31 -19.58
C LEU A 77 4.35 -4.15 -19.12
N PHE A 78 5.07 -3.70 -18.09
CA PHE A 78 6.18 -4.43 -17.50
C PHE A 78 5.74 -5.74 -16.86
N ALA A 79 4.60 -5.76 -16.15
CA ALA A 79 4.11 -6.95 -15.46
C ALA A 79 3.56 -8.02 -16.42
N LYS A 80 2.95 -7.63 -17.54
CA LYS A 80 2.30 -8.51 -18.53
C LYS A 80 3.07 -9.78 -18.94
N PRO A 81 4.38 -9.77 -19.22
CA PRO A 81 5.13 -10.99 -19.57
C PRO A 81 5.42 -11.93 -18.39
N TYR A 82 5.12 -11.56 -17.14
CA TYR A 82 5.44 -12.34 -15.95
C TYR A 82 4.16 -12.90 -15.30
N PRO A 83 3.79 -14.17 -15.56
CA PRO A 83 2.50 -14.72 -15.13
C PRO A 83 2.33 -14.85 -13.61
N ARG A 84 3.42 -14.78 -12.84
CA ARG A 84 3.43 -14.85 -11.36
C ARG A 84 3.60 -13.48 -10.71
N LEU A 85 3.57 -12.39 -11.48
CA LEU A 85 3.64 -11.02 -11.00
C LEU A 85 2.28 -10.36 -11.17
N HIS A 86 1.60 -10.13 -10.05
CA HIS A 86 0.23 -9.61 -10.01
C HIS A 86 0.25 -8.18 -9.50
N LEU A 87 0.36 -7.22 -10.43
CA LEU A 87 0.25 -5.79 -10.12
C LEU A 87 -1.22 -5.41 -9.90
N LEU A 88 -1.56 -4.93 -8.70
CA LEU A 88 -2.90 -4.50 -8.35
C LEU A 88 -2.92 -3.00 -8.02
N ASP A 89 -3.69 -2.22 -8.77
CA ASP A 89 -3.94 -0.80 -8.52
C ASP A 89 -5.36 -0.45 -8.98
N ASN A 90 -6.31 -0.57 -8.04
CA ASN A 90 -7.74 -0.74 -8.29
C ASN A 90 -8.01 -1.95 -9.17
N ASP A 91 -7.40 -3.08 -8.81
CA ASP A 91 -7.55 -4.36 -9.49
C ASP A 91 -7.64 -5.51 -8.48
N GLU A 92 -8.07 -6.68 -8.95
CA GLU A 92 -8.22 -7.88 -8.13
C GLU A 92 -7.70 -9.14 -8.82
N ILE A 93 -7.37 -10.15 -8.02
CA ILE A 93 -7.03 -11.48 -8.51
C ILE A 93 -7.49 -12.56 -7.53
N THR A 94 -7.84 -13.73 -8.04
CA THR A 94 -8.07 -14.92 -7.21
C THR A 94 -6.88 -15.88 -7.34
N LEU A 95 -6.28 -16.24 -6.21
CA LEU A 95 -5.19 -17.22 -6.12
C LEU A 95 -5.49 -18.21 -5.00
N ASN A 96 -5.28 -19.50 -5.25
CA ASN A 96 -5.56 -20.63 -4.33
C ASN A 96 -6.83 -20.48 -3.46
N GLY A 97 -7.94 -20.05 -4.07
CA GLY A 97 -9.25 -19.90 -3.41
C GLY A 97 -9.42 -18.65 -2.53
N ALA A 98 -8.46 -17.72 -2.53
CA ALA A 98 -8.58 -16.42 -1.88
C ALA A 98 -8.61 -15.29 -2.92
N ARG A 99 -9.45 -14.28 -2.67
CA ARG A 99 -9.55 -13.06 -3.46
C ARG A 99 -8.62 -12.01 -2.88
N PHE A 100 -7.81 -11.40 -3.71
CA PHE A 100 -6.92 -10.29 -3.37
C PHE A 100 -7.38 -9.06 -4.12
N ILE A 101 -7.60 -7.96 -3.39
CA ILE A 101 -8.00 -6.67 -3.97
C ILE A 101 -6.91 -5.66 -3.60
N GLY A 102 -6.34 -4.98 -4.59
CA GLY A 102 -5.21 -4.08 -4.37
C GLY A 102 -5.45 -2.66 -4.86
N SER A 103 -5.01 -1.67 -4.09
CA SER A 103 -5.07 -0.25 -4.46
C SER A 103 -4.02 0.54 -3.69
N THR A 104 -3.37 1.53 -4.30
CA THR A 104 -2.55 2.48 -3.52
C THR A 104 -3.36 3.19 -2.41
N LEU A 105 -4.69 3.26 -2.59
CA LEU A 105 -5.69 3.93 -1.76
C LEU A 105 -5.57 5.45 -1.74
N TRP A 106 -4.37 6.03 -1.67
CA TRP A 106 -4.18 7.47 -1.46
C TRP A 106 -4.96 7.96 -0.23
N THR A 107 -5.10 9.27 -0.04
CA THR A 107 -5.76 9.85 1.13
C THR A 107 -6.87 10.84 0.78
N ASP A 108 -7.86 10.94 1.66
CA ASP A 108 -8.93 11.93 1.61
C ASP A 108 -8.63 13.26 2.33
N TYR A 109 -7.51 13.33 3.06
CA TYR A 109 -7.10 14.47 3.89
C TYR A 109 -8.10 14.89 4.97
N ALA A 110 -9.03 14.01 5.36
CA ALA A 110 -10.13 14.36 6.25
C ALA A 110 -9.88 13.96 7.72
N LEU A 111 -9.10 12.91 7.97
CA LEU A 111 -9.01 12.25 9.29
C LEU A 111 -10.42 11.98 9.85
N ASP A 112 -10.72 12.45 11.07
CA ASP A 112 -12.03 12.42 11.73
C ASP A 112 -12.81 13.74 11.56
N GLY A 113 -12.39 14.60 10.63
CA GLY A 113 -12.99 15.91 10.39
C GLY A 113 -12.60 16.99 11.41
N ARG A 114 -11.64 16.73 12.32
CA ARG A 114 -11.19 17.72 13.32
C ARG A 114 -10.50 18.96 12.72
N PHE A 115 -9.96 18.83 11.52
CA PHE A 115 -9.32 19.94 10.79
C PHE A 115 -10.13 20.30 9.55
N ASP A 116 -10.07 21.58 9.16
CA ASP A 116 -10.63 22.01 7.89
C ASP A 116 -9.88 21.34 6.73
N LYS A 117 -10.59 20.53 5.95
CA LYS A 117 -10.01 19.71 4.89
C LYS A 117 -9.23 20.53 3.86
N GLN A 118 -9.75 21.68 3.43
CA GLN A 118 -9.06 22.49 2.44
C GLN A 118 -7.75 23.06 3.01
N LYS A 119 -7.76 23.55 4.25
CA LYS A 119 -6.54 24.02 4.92
C LYS A 119 -5.53 22.89 5.12
N THR A 120 -5.99 21.68 5.44
CA THR A 120 -5.14 20.49 5.56
C THR A 120 -4.47 20.16 4.22
N MET A 121 -5.24 20.15 3.12
CA MET A 121 -4.71 19.92 1.77
C MET A 121 -3.69 20.99 1.36
N ASP A 122 -3.98 22.26 1.62
CA ASP A 122 -3.08 23.37 1.34
C ASP A 122 -1.77 23.22 2.13
N PHE A 123 -1.86 22.95 3.43
CA PHE A 123 -0.72 22.71 4.30
C PHE A 123 0.14 21.55 3.79
N ILE A 124 -0.43 20.36 3.59
CA ILE A 124 0.30 19.16 3.13
C ILE A 124 0.93 19.38 1.76
N SER A 125 0.28 20.11 0.85
CA SER A 125 0.82 20.43 -0.47
C SER A 125 2.18 21.12 -0.43
N PHE A 126 2.50 21.85 0.64
CA PHE A 126 3.80 22.49 0.82
C PHE A 126 4.87 21.58 1.42
N TYR A 127 4.49 20.61 2.27
CA TYR A 127 5.44 19.82 3.07
C TYR A 127 5.70 18.42 2.52
N LEU A 128 4.70 17.77 1.91
CA LEU A 128 4.82 16.39 1.49
C LEU A 128 5.56 16.27 0.14
N ASN A 129 6.51 15.34 0.07
CA ASN A 129 7.35 15.15 -1.11
C ASN A 129 6.57 14.64 -2.32
N ASP A 130 5.44 13.99 -2.11
CA ASP A 130 4.52 13.53 -3.15
C ASP A 130 4.18 14.68 -4.10
N HIS A 131 3.81 15.83 -3.54
CA HIS A 131 3.43 17.03 -4.31
C HIS A 131 4.61 17.81 -4.88
N ARG A 132 5.84 17.38 -4.58
CA ARG A 132 7.08 17.97 -5.11
C ARG A 132 7.72 17.11 -6.19
N PHE A 133 7.64 15.78 -6.04
CA PHE A 133 8.37 14.84 -6.88
C PHE A 133 7.50 14.06 -7.84
N ILE A 134 6.19 13.94 -7.61
CA ILE A 134 5.29 13.25 -8.54
C ILE A 134 4.76 14.26 -9.58
N LYS A 135 4.74 13.85 -10.85
CA LYS A 135 4.17 14.63 -11.95
C LYS A 135 2.79 14.11 -12.33
N TYR A 136 1.97 15.02 -12.84
CA TYR A 136 0.68 14.74 -13.45
C TYR A 136 0.57 15.53 -14.76
N GLY A 137 1.04 14.93 -15.85
CA GLY A 137 1.29 15.60 -17.12
C GLY A 137 2.41 16.61 -17.01
N ASP A 138 2.14 17.78 -17.58
CA ASP A 138 3.06 18.91 -17.52
C ASP A 138 3.06 19.60 -16.14
N ASN A 139 2.14 19.19 -15.24
CA ASN A 139 1.99 19.75 -13.90
C ASN A 139 2.57 18.85 -12.82
N ARG A 140 2.66 19.38 -11.59
CA ARG A 140 2.90 18.57 -10.39
C ARG A 140 1.62 17.88 -9.95
N PHE A 141 1.76 16.70 -9.36
CA PHE A 141 0.66 16.00 -8.72
C PHE A 141 0.23 16.73 -7.44
N THR A 142 -1.02 17.15 -7.36
CA THR A 142 -1.54 17.99 -6.26
C THR A 142 -2.25 17.17 -5.19
N ALA A 143 -2.51 17.77 -4.03
CA ALA A 143 -3.39 17.16 -3.02
C ALA A 143 -4.80 16.90 -3.58
N GLN A 144 -5.28 17.76 -4.49
CA GLN A 144 -6.56 17.55 -5.17
C GLN A 144 -6.54 16.31 -6.06
N ASP A 145 -5.43 16.04 -6.76
CA ASP A 145 -5.28 14.82 -7.56
C ASP A 145 -5.26 13.56 -6.68
N ALA A 146 -4.53 13.60 -5.56
CA ALA A 146 -4.51 12.50 -4.58
C ALA A 146 -5.90 12.23 -4.00
N LEU A 147 -6.66 13.27 -3.65
CA LEU A 147 -8.04 13.14 -3.18
C LEU A 147 -8.94 12.48 -4.24
N LEU A 148 -8.82 12.87 -5.51
CA LEU A 148 -9.59 12.27 -6.60
C LEU A 148 -9.21 10.79 -6.82
N LEU A 149 -7.92 10.45 -6.67
CA LEU A 149 -7.48 9.05 -6.73
C LEU A 149 -8.01 8.24 -5.54
N HIS A 150 -8.04 8.83 -4.34
CA HIS A 150 -8.61 8.20 -3.16
C HIS A 150 -10.10 7.92 -3.32
N GLN A 151 -10.88 8.89 -3.80
CA GLN A 151 -12.30 8.70 -4.04
C GLN A 151 -12.57 7.55 -5.03
N LYS A 152 -11.77 7.44 -6.10
CA LYS A 152 -11.86 6.34 -7.05
C LYS A 152 -11.50 5.00 -6.41
N ALA A 153 -10.43 4.96 -5.60
CA ALA A 153 -10.01 3.76 -4.90
C ALA A 153 -11.05 3.29 -3.88
N LYS A 154 -11.57 4.21 -3.05
CA LYS A 154 -12.61 3.92 -2.05
C LYS A 154 -13.88 3.41 -2.71
N LEU A 155 -14.30 3.99 -3.84
CA LEU A 155 -15.45 3.50 -4.62
C LEU A 155 -15.20 2.09 -5.15
N TYR A 156 -14.05 1.86 -5.80
CA TYR A 156 -13.70 0.53 -6.32
C TYR A 156 -13.67 -0.53 -5.23
N LEU A 157 -13.02 -0.25 -4.09
CA LEU A 157 -12.99 -1.14 -2.94
C LEU A 157 -14.39 -1.41 -2.40
N HIS A 158 -15.23 -0.38 -2.27
CA HIS A 158 -16.61 -0.53 -1.81
C HIS A 158 -17.44 -1.45 -2.71
N GLU A 159 -17.33 -1.29 -4.02
CA GLU A 159 -18.03 -2.11 -5.00
C GLU A 159 -17.53 -3.57 -4.93
N LYS A 160 -16.22 -3.79 -5.00
CA LYS A 160 -15.63 -5.13 -5.00
C LYS A 160 -15.80 -5.90 -3.71
N LEU A 161 -15.68 -5.24 -2.57
CA LEU A 161 -15.85 -5.87 -1.27
C LEU A 161 -17.29 -6.34 -1.03
N LYS A 162 -18.28 -5.68 -1.64
CA LYS A 162 -19.69 -6.09 -1.55
C LYS A 162 -20.08 -7.20 -2.52
N GLU A 163 -19.27 -7.48 -3.53
CA GLU A 163 -19.47 -8.64 -4.39
C GLU A 163 -19.29 -9.93 -3.55
N PRO A 164 -20.29 -10.84 -3.51
CA PRO A 164 -20.17 -12.11 -2.81
C PRO A 164 -19.00 -12.92 -3.33
N PHE A 165 -18.23 -13.52 -2.43
CA PHE A 165 -17.11 -14.38 -2.78
C PHE A 165 -17.06 -15.61 -1.87
N GLU A 166 -17.03 -16.80 -2.47
CA GLU A 166 -16.84 -18.05 -1.75
C GLU A 166 -15.35 -18.24 -1.45
N GLY A 167 -14.89 -17.68 -0.34
CA GLY A 167 -13.51 -17.79 0.10
C GLY A 167 -13.09 -16.64 1.00
N LYS A 168 -11.78 -16.50 1.24
CA LYS A 168 -11.22 -15.40 2.02
C LYS A 168 -10.94 -14.20 1.12
N THR A 169 -11.28 -13.00 1.57
CA THR A 169 -10.94 -11.74 0.90
C THR A 169 -9.81 -11.03 1.65
N VAL A 170 -8.70 -10.80 0.95
CA VAL A 170 -7.55 -10.04 1.44
C VAL A 170 -7.48 -8.73 0.67
N VAL A 171 -7.45 -7.61 1.39
CA VAL A 171 -7.21 -6.30 0.79
C VAL A 171 -5.76 -5.91 1.01
N VAL A 172 -5.13 -5.31 0.01
CA VAL A 172 -3.79 -4.77 0.09
C VAL A 172 -3.83 -3.31 -0.33
N THR A 173 -3.59 -2.41 0.61
CA THR A 173 -3.40 -0.99 0.31
C THR A 173 -1.99 -0.55 0.60
N HIS A 174 -1.60 0.63 0.12
CA HIS A 174 -0.40 1.27 0.63
C HIS A 174 -0.74 2.20 1.80
N HIS A 175 -1.63 3.18 1.59
CA HIS A 175 -2.12 4.05 2.65
C HIS A 175 -2.99 3.26 3.65
N ALA A 176 -3.00 3.69 4.92
CA ALA A 176 -3.68 2.95 5.96
C ALA A 176 -5.21 3.20 5.95
N PRO A 177 -6.03 2.17 6.21
CA PRO A 177 -7.48 2.25 6.09
C PRO A 177 -8.21 2.74 7.35
N SER A 178 -7.48 3.03 8.43
CA SER A 178 -8.07 3.36 9.73
C SER A 178 -7.22 4.38 10.48
N LEU A 179 -7.88 5.24 11.26
CA LEU A 179 -7.19 6.21 12.12
C LEU A 179 -6.42 5.53 13.26
N ILE A 180 -6.79 4.30 13.63
CA ILE A 180 -6.10 3.52 14.66
C ILE A 180 -4.70 3.08 14.17
N CYS A 181 -4.48 3.03 12.86
CA CYS A 181 -3.18 2.72 12.27
C CYS A 181 -2.16 3.87 12.36
N HIS A 182 -2.54 5.00 12.96
CA HIS A 182 -1.66 6.16 13.15
C HIS A 182 -0.38 5.78 13.93
N HIS A 183 0.73 6.44 13.57
CA HIS A 183 2.01 6.18 14.20
C HIS A 183 2.02 6.68 15.68
N PRO A 184 2.23 5.80 16.67
CA PRO A 184 2.00 6.11 18.08
C PRO A 184 2.98 7.11 18.70
N ASP A 185 4.18 7.26 18.15
CA ASP A 185 5.14 8.27 18.64
C ASP A 185 4.86 9.70 18.12
N PHE A 186 3.87 9.92 17.26
CA PHE A 186 3.51 11.23 16.71
C PHE A 186 2.11 11.66 17.13
N GLU A 187 1.90 12.96 17.29
CA GLU A 187 0.55 13.51 17.47
C GLU A 187 -0.26 13.34 16.17
N MET A 188 -1.57 13.14 16.31
CA MET A 188 -2.49 13.06 15.17
C MET A 188 -2.89 14.47 14.73
N ASP A 189 -1.92 15.16 14.14
CA ASP A 189 -2.01 16.53 13.62
C ASP A 189 -2.49 16.57 12.15
N GLN A 190 -2.36 17.72 11.49
CA GLN A 190 -2.74 17.86 10.08
C GLN A 190 -1.91 16.98 9.14
N MET A 191 -0.63 16.71 9.45
CA MET A 191 0.21 15.86 8.61
C MET A 191 -0.29 14.43 8.60
N ALA A 192 -0.86 13.93 9.72
CA ALA A 192 -1.42 12.58 9.80
C ALA A 192 -2.42 12.30 8.66
N ALA A 193 -3.16 13.33 8.22
CA ALA A 193 -4.14 13.24 7.13
C ALA A 193 -3.52 12.88 5.77
N ALA A 194 -2.19 12.97 5.61
CA ALA A 194 -1.51 12.48 4.42
C ALA A 194 -1.43 10.95 4.36
N PHE A 195 -1.43 10.27 5.52
CA PHE A 195 -1.02 8.87 5.63
C PHE A 195 -2.17 7.89 5.89
N ILE A 196 -3.22 8.38 6.57
CA ILE A 196 -4.36 7.57 7.05
C ILE A 196 -5.68 8.19 6.61
N SER A 197 -6.68 7.36 6.32
CA SER A 197 -8.06 7.78 6.05
C SER A 197 -9.02 6.87 6.78
N ASP A 198 -10.18 7.39 7.19
CA ASP A 198 -11.23 6.58 7.81
C ASP A 198 -11.99 5.77 6.75
N CYS A 199 -11.62 4.50 6.65
CA CYS A 199 -12.28 3.49 5.82
C CYS A 199 -12.76 2.30 6.68
N ASP A 200 -13.02 2.51 7.97
CA ASP A 200 -13.44 1.47 8.91
C ASP A 200 -14.75 0.78 8.46
N ASP A 201 -15.58 1.49 7.70
CA ASP A 201 -16.83 1.00 7.11
C ASP A 201 -16.60 -0.12 6.08
N LEU A 202 -15.43 -0.14 5.43
CA LEU A 202 -15.05 -1.15 4.44
C LEU A 202 -14.44 -2.39 5.07
N LEU A 203 -13.83 -2.27 6.25
CA LEU A 203 -13.08 -3.35 6.89
C LEU A 203 -13.96 -4.59 7.14
N GLN A 204 -15.22 -4.41 7.51
CA GLN A 204 -16.16 -5.50 7.80
C GLN A 204 -16.38 -6.50 6.65
N TYR A 205 -16.00 -6.12 5.42
CA TYR A 205 -16.15 -6.96 4.23
C TYR A 205 -14.88 -7.72 3.84
N ALA A 206 -13.78 -7.51 4.56
CA ALA A 206 -12.50 -8.17 4.32
C ALA A 206 -12.10 -9.05 5.51
N ASP A 207 -11.49 -10.20 5.25
CA ASP A 207 -10.94 -11.05 6.30
C ASP A 207 -9.59 -10.50 6.81
N VAL A 208 -8.75 -10.00 5.90
CA VAL A 208 -7.45 -9.42 6.21
C VAL A 208 -7.23 -8.16 5.38
N TRP A 209 -6.69 -7.11 6.01
CA TRP A 209 -6.29 -5.87 5.33
C TRP A 209 -4.81 -5.60 5.60
N CYS A 210 -3.99 -5.71 4.56
CA CYS A 210 -2.57 -5.40 4.59
C CYS A 210 -2.32 -3.96 4.15
N PHE A 211 -1.44 -3.24 4.83
CA PHE A 211 -1.07 -1.86 4.45
C PHE A 211 0.39 -1.50 4.75
N GLY A 212 0.82 -0.29 4.37
CA GLY A 212 2.15 0.28 4.63
C GLY A 212 2.12 1.76 5.05
N HIS A 213 3.08 2.55 4.55
CA HIS A 213 3.15 4.02 4.54
C HIS A 213 3.29 4.77 5.88
N THR A 214 2.71 4.25 6.95
CA THR A 214 2.64 4.90 8.27
C THR A 214 3.92 4.75 9.09
N HIS A 215 4.77 3.79 8.70
CA HIS A 215 5.95 3.33 9.41
C HIS A 215 5.68 2.88 10.86
N ALA A 216 4.44 2.46 11.12
CA ALA A 216 4.01 1.87 12.37
C ALA A 216 3.39 0.50 12.12
N ASN A 217 4.16 -0.56 12.39
CA ASN A 217 3.66 -1.92 12.24
C ASN A 217 2.56 -2.24 13.24
N VAL A 218 1.47 -2.80 12.75
CA VAL A 218 0.33 -3.22 13.57
C VAL A 218 -0.14 -4.61 13.18
N ASP A 219 -0.82 -5.29 14.10
CA ASP A 219 -1.56 -6.52 13.87
C ASP A 219 -2.73 -6.54 14.85
N MET A 220 -3.91 -6.17 14.38
CA MET A 220 -5.09 -5.98 15.21
C MET A 220 -6.38 -6.39 14.48
N HIS A 221 -7.47 -6.53 15.23
CA HIS A 221 -8.78 -6.81 14.66
C HIS A 221 -9.69 -5.59 14.80
N ILE A 222 -10.22 -5.09 13.68
CA ILE A 222 -11.13 -3.95 13.61
C ILE A 222 -12.34 -4.40 12.79
N ASN A 223 -13.56 -4.26 13.34
CA ASN A 223 -14.81 -4.61 12.67
C ASN A 223 -14.84 -6.03 12.04
N GLY A 224 -14.16 -7.01 12.65
CA GLY A 224 -14.08 -8.38 12.15
C GLY A 224 -12.96 -8.65 11.13
N CYS A 225 -12.26 -7.60 10.69
CA CYS A 225 -11.10 -7.69 9.80
C CYS A 225 -9.79 -7.71 10.59
N ARG A 226 -8.84 -8.58 10.20
CA ARG A 226 -7.46 -8.49 10.70
C ARG A 226 -6.69 -7.43 9.90
N VAL A 227 -6.47 -6.27 10.50
CA VAL A 227 -5.71 -5.17 9.90
C VAL A 227 -4.26 -5.28 10.32
N MET A 228 -3.33 -5.33 9.36
CA MET A 228 -1.92 -5.53 9.66
C MET A 228 -0.95 -4.92 8.66
N SER A 229 0.28 -4.69 9.11
CA SER A 229 1.37 -4.15 8.29
C SER A 229 2.72 -4.76 8.71
N ASN A 230 3.66 -4.82 7.77
CA ASN A 230 5.04 -5.27 8.00
C ASN A 230 6.02 -4.43 7.17
N GLN A 231 6.06 -3.17 7.55
CA GLN A 231 6.80 -2.03 7.04
C GLN A 231 8.23 -2.08 7.55
N LYS A 232 9.20 -1.88 6.67
CA LYS A 232 10.60 -1.75 7.05
C LYS A 232 10.94 -0.34 7.52
N GLY A 233 10.40 0.68 6.87
CA GLY A 233 10.72 2.08 7.13
C GLY A 233 12.17 2.42 6.78
N TYR A 234 12.66 3.56 7.24
CA TYR A 234 14.03 4.00 6.97
C TYR A 234 15.05 3.44 7.98
N SER A 235 16.29 3.24 7.53
CA SER A 235 17.38 2.66 8.36
C SER A 235 17.69 3.43 9.66
N CYS A 236 17.41 4.73 9.72
CA CYS A 236 17.63 5.56 10.92
C CYS A 236 16.33 5.90 11.67
N GLU A 237 15.21 5.34 11.23
CA GLU A 237 13.91 5.62 11.81
C GLU A 237 13.61 4.67 12.98
N ARG A 238 12.97 5.22 14.01
CA ARG A 238 12.48 4.41 15.12
C ARG A 238 11.14 3.81 14.71
N MET A 239 11.13 2.50 14.47
CA MET A 239 9.89 1.74 14.25
C MET A 239 9.28 1.34 15.61
N PRO A 240 8.01 1.69 15.92
CA PRO A 240 7.35 1.31 17.17
C PRO A 240 7.30 -0.21 17.38
N HIS A 241 7.01 -0.94 16.31
CA HIS A 241 7.13 -2.38 16.22
C HIS A 241 8.04 -2.72 15.03
N SER A 242 9.06 -3.52 15.29
CA SER A 242 10.09 -3.81 14.29
C SER A 242 9.56 -4.63 13.12
N PHE A 243 10.09 -4.33 11.94
CA PHE A 243 9.94 -5.16 10.76
C PHE A 243 10.37 -6.61 11.02
N ASN A 244 9.52 -7.57 10.69
CA ASN A 244 9.83 -8.99 10.80
C ASN A 244 9.99 -9.62 9.42
N PRO A 245 11.22 -9.85 8.92
CA PRO A 245 11.43 -10.44 7.60
C PRO A 245 10.96 -11.90 7.49
N ARG A 246 10.74 -12.57 8.62
CA ARG A 246 10.27 -13.97 8.70
C ARG A 246 8.76 -14.05 8.94
N LEU A 247 8.03 -12.94 8.93
CA LEU A 247 6.59 -12.94 9.15
C LEU A 247 5.89 -13.75 8.06
N VAL A 248 5.13 -14.77 8.48
CA VAL A 248 4.25 -15.57 7.63
C VAL A 248 2.85 -15.47 8.20
N ILE A 249 1.91 -15.01 7.38
CA ILE A 249 0.54 -14.73 7.76
C ILE A 249 -0.34 -15.83 7.18
N LYS A 250 -1.20 -16.41 8.01
CA LYS A 250 -2.20 -17.38 7.59
C LYS A 250 -3.55 -16.70 7.45
N ILE A 251 -4.24 -17.01 6.36
CA ILE A 251 -5.66 -16.71 6.11
C ILE A 251 -6.48 -17.99 6.06
#